data_AF-A0A257Q1I7-F1
#
_entry.id   AF-A0A257Q1I7-F1
#
_cell.length_a   1.000
_cell.length_b   1.000
_cell.length_c   1.000
_cell.angle_alpha   90.00
_cell.angle_beta   90.00
_cell.angle_gamma   90.00
#
_symmetry.space_group_name_H-M   'P 1'
#
loop_
_entity.id
_entity.type
_entity.pdbx_description
1 polymer ?
#
loop_
_entity_poly.entity_id
_entity_poly.type
_entity_poly.pdbx_seq_one_letter_code
_entity_poly.pdbx_strand_id
1 'polypeptide(L)'
;MQVAGQALSAQELDSAPRAAFDPKWLVIGRARAGRYPLWGVMYFRWWLVDRISEIPPRHLLSGSPLHAIYLRALGDHAHLGGLSSLVRGQRVPARELWEGSPSRFVKHLDGLDKKARIHLSAGKAAMELALFFFGSNLVSVVFFLPVFPSFILIDWIDGHWLDLTASSVSPILAGLVYLLIAIPASAVLVLTTVLASAAFRWIVLPRLEAGSWSIHSPVYYGKWLGNQIQESSLAVLHGLYATVYAPWWYRLLGARVGRGTEISTALGVVPDMLTIGTDSFVADGVMLGDERIEGGWMTLQPTVIGNRSFLGNGAFVPDGSVLPDDVLIGVQSKVPENARMNSGDTWVGNPPIILPSREMVAGFDASLTFHPSWRRRMARGIVEGLRIVMPMSVVIAVGY
;
A
#
# COMPACT_ATOMS: atom_id res chain seq x y z
N MET A 1 -9.56 -1.36 -1.61
CA MET A 1 -10.21 -1.56 -2.93
C MET A 1 -9.13 -1.99 -3.91
N GLN A 2 -8.88 -3.31 -3.99
CA GLN A 2 -7.88 -3.93 -4.87
C GLN A 2 -8.50 -4.09 -6.26
N VAL A 3 -8.19 -3.19 -7.20
CA VAL A 3 -8.53 -3.38 -8.61
C VAL A 3 -7.41 -4.20 -9.27
N ALA A 4 -7.35 -5.48 -8.92
CA ALA A 4 -6.72 -6.56 -9.68
C ALA A 4 -6.95 -7.87 -8.90
N GLY A 5 -8.03 -8.60 -9.21
CA GLY A 5 -8.13 -9.96 -8.63
C GLY A 5 -9.46 -10.70 -8.74
N GLN A 6 -10.58 -10.05 -9.06
CA GLN A 6 -11.87 -10.73 -9.13
C GLN A 6 -12.43 -10.79 -10.55
N ALA A 7 -11.82 -11.62 -11.40
CA ALA A 7 -12.50 -12.20 -12.57
C ALA A 7 -11.69 -13.36 -13.21
N LEU A 8 -11.14 -14.29 -12.41
CA LEU A 8 -10.62 -15.54 -12.99
C LEU A 8 -11.80 -16.48 -13.26
N SER A 9 -12.34 -16.39 -14.48
CA SER A 9 -13.34 -17.34 -14.97
C SER A 9 -12.67 -18.68 -15.29
N ALA A 10 -13.39 -19.78 -15.05
CA ALA A 10 -12.91 -21.17 -15.08
C ALA A 10 -12.26 -21.68 -16.39
N GLN A 11 -12.10 -20.85 -17.42
CA GLN A 11 -11.50 -21.21 -18.71
C GLN A 11 -10.03 -20.80 -18.87
N GLU A 12 -9.48 -19.91 -18.05
CA GLU A 12 -8.06 -19.49 -18.14
C GLU A 12 -7.09 -20.49 -17.48
N LEU A 13 -7.61 -21.56 -16.88
CA LEU A 13 -6.84 -22.62 -16.23
C LEU A 13 -6.13 -23.59 -17.20
N ASP A 14 -6.32 -23.46 -18.51
CA ASP A 14 -5.82 -24.44 -19.48
C ASP A 14 -4.52 -24.06 -20.20
N SER A 15 -4.01 -22.82 -20.04
CA SER A 15 -2.80 -22.36 -20.75
C SER A 15 -1.62 -21.90 -19.88
N ALA A 16 -1.75 -21.91 -18.55
CA ALA A 16 -0.60 -21.72 -17.66
C ALA A 16 0.11 -23.07 -17.40
N PRO A 17 1.46 -23.12 -17.29
CA PRO A 17 2.13 -24.35 -16.88
C PRO A 17 1.58 -24.75 -15.50
N ARG A 18 0.85 -25.87 -15.49
CA ARG A 18 0.15 -26.43 -14.35
C ARG A 18 1.17 -26.72 -13.24
N ALA A 19 1.39 -25.75 -12.37
CA ALA A 19 2.10 -26.00 -11.13
C ALA A 19 1.27 -27.01 -10.33
N ALA A 20 1.83 -28.18 -10.06
CA ALA A 20 1.15 -29.33 -9.43
C ALA A 20 0.72 -29.10 -7.96
N PHE A 21 0.67 -27.84 -7.50
CA PHE A 21 0.41 -27.45 -6.12
C PHE A 21 -0.47 -26.19 -6.02
N ASP A 22 -1.44 -26.02 -6.91
CA ASP A 22 -2.46 -24.97 -6.71
C ASP A 22 -3.52 -25.48 -5.70
N PRO A 23 -3.60 -24.94 -4.48
CA PRO A 23 -4.60 -25.35 -3.48
C PRO A 23 -6.04 -25.20 -3.98
N LYS A 24 -6.27 -24.34 -4.99
CA LYS A 24 -7.56 -24.24 -5.70
C LYS A 24 -7.97 -25.57 -6.33
N TRP A 25 -7.03 -26.30 -6.91
CA TRP A 25 -7.30 -27.55 -7.60
C TRP A 25 -7.60 -28.69 -6.62
N LEU A 26 -6.89 -28.74 -5.49
CA LEU A 26 -7.13 -29.72 -4.42
C LEU A 26 -8.50 -29.55 -3.76
N VAL A 27 -8.92 -28.30 -3.53
CA VAL A 27 -10.16 -28.03 -2.78
C VAL A 27 -11.37 -27.91 -3.70
N ILE A 28 -11.30 -27.30 -4.89
CA ILE A 28 -12.48 -27.13 -5.78
C ILE A 28 -12.58 -28.24 -6.85
N GLY A 29 -11.46 -28.80 -7.30
CA GLY A 29 -11.43 -29.72 -8.45
C GLY A 29 -11.80 -29.04 -9.78
N ARG A 30 -12.33 -29.80 -10.75
CA ARG A 30 -12.80 -29.27 -12.04
C ARG A 30 -14.21 -28.70 -11.93
N ALA A 31 -14.33 -27.45 -11.49
CA ALA A 31 -15.58 -26.70 -11.52
C ALA A 31 -16.13 -26.58 -12.95
N ARG A 32 -17.40 -26.91 -13.18
CA ARG A 32 -18.07 -26.61 -14.47
C ARG A 32 -18.70 -25.22 -14.44
N ALA A 33 -18.75 -24.54 -15.58
CA ALA A 33 -19.52 -23.31 -15.69
C ALA A 33 -21.01 -23.61 -15.43
N GLY A 34 -21.65 -22.88 -14.51
CA GLY A 34 -23.03 -23.14 -14.11
C GLY A 34 -23.48 -22.26 -12.95
N ARG A 35 -24.75 -22.43 -12.53
CA ARG A 35 -25.31 -21.78 -11.34
C ARG A 35 -25.19 -22.74 -10.16
N TYR A 36 -24.61 -22.27 -9.06
CA TYR A 36 -24.46 -23.03 -7.82
C TYR A 36 -25.22 -22.34 -6.69
N PRO A 37 -25.84 -23.09 -5.75
CA PRO A 37 -26.45 -22.51 -4.57
C PRO A 37 -25.42 -21.77 -3.70
N LEU A 38 -25.76 -20.56 -3.24
CA LEU A 38 -24.88 -19.71 -2.41
C LEU A 38 -24.49 -20.35 -1.07
N TRP A 39 -25.22 -21.36 -0.60
CA TRP A 39 -24.91 -22.09 0.64
C TRP A 39 -24.60 -23.58 0.37
N GLY A 40 -24.32 -23.92 -0.89
CA GLY A 40 -23.99 -25.29 -1.28
C GLY A 40 -22.52 -25.62 -1.04
N VAL A 41 -22.21 -26.92 -1.08
CA VAL A 41 -20.83 -27.44 -0.94
C VAL A 41 -19.86 -26.78 -1.92
N MET A 42 -20.30 -26.46 -3.13
CA MET A 42 -19.47 -25.78 -4.13
C MET A 42 -19.08 -24.35 -3.70
N TYR A 43 -20.03 -23.59 -3.14
CA TYR A 43 -19.75 -22.26 -2.62
C TYR A 43 -18.80 -22.34 -1.42
N PHE A 44 -19.01 -23.30 -0.50
CA PHE A 44 -18.11 -23.51 0.62
C PHE A 44 -16.68 -23.84 0.18
N ARG A 45 -16.51 -24.76 -0.78
CA ARG A 45 -15.20 -25.09 -1.36
C ARG A 45 -14.54 -23.86 -2.00
N TRP A 46 -15.33 -23.03 -2.68
CA TRP A 46 -14.86 -21.79 -3.28
C TRP A 46 -14.45 -20.75 -2.22
N TRP A 47 -15.28 -20.53 -1.19
CA TRP A 47 -14.98 -19.67 -0.06
C TRP A 47 -13.72 -20.13 0.69
N LEU A 48 -13.58 -21.43 0.95
CA LEU A 48 -12.44 -22.00 1.65
C LEU A 48 -11.15 -21.80 0.84
N VAL A 49 -11.22 -22.00 -0.47
CA VAL A 49 -10.12 -21.68 -1.37
C VAL A 49 -9.75 -20.20 -1.33
N ASP A 50 -10.74 -19.31 -1.32
CA ASP A 50 -10.50 -17.87 -1.25
C ASP A 50 -9.73 -17.52 0.03
N ARG A 51 -10.16 -18.08 1.19
CA ARG A 51 -9.47 -17.93 2.48
C ARG A 51 -8.07 -18.52 2.48
N ILE A 52 -7.88 -19.74 2.01
CA ILE A 52 -6.56 -20.37 1.92
C ILE A 52 -5.64 -19.56 1.01
N SER A 53 -6.18 -19.04 -0.09
CA SER A 53 -5.41 -18.21 -1.00
C SER A 53 -5.02 -16.88 -0.34
N GLU A 54 -5.75 -16.40 0.66
CA GLU A 54 -5.42 -15.18 1.44
C GLU A 54 -4.38 -15.43 2.56
N ILE A 55 -4.09 -16.69 2.92
CA ILE A 55 -3.12 -17.04 3.97
C ILE A 55 -1.69 -16.58 3.64
N PRO A 56 -1.14 -16.80 2.43
CA PRO A 56 0.15 -16.23 2.08
C PRO A 56 0.01 -14.70 2.12
N PRO A 57 0.88 -13.98 2.82
CA PRO A 57 0.87 -12.52 2.80
C PRO A 57 1.26 -12.05 1.39
N ARG A 58 0.25 -11.94 0.50
CA ARG A 58 0.45 -11.67 -0.93
C ARG A 58 1.21 -10.36 -1.18
N HIS A 59 1.11 -9.41 -0.26
CA HIS A 59 1.89 -8.17 -0.25
C HIS A 59 3.41 -8.43 -0.10
N LEU A 60 3.81 -9.42 0.71
CA LEU A 60 5.21 -9.86 0.83
C LEU A 60 5.72 -10.55 -0.45
N LEU A 61 4.83 -11.08 -1.30
CA LEU A 61 5.22 -11.69 -2.57
C LEU A 61 5.27 -10.67 -3.72
N SER A 62 4.63 -9.51 -3.56
CA SER A 62 4.63 -8.44 -4.55
C SER A 62 6.05 -7.91 -4.80
N GLY A 63 6.42 -7.70 -6.07
CA GLY A 63 7.75 -7.26 -6.47
C GLY A 63 8.87 -8.31 -6.34
N SER A 64 8.59 -9.52 -5.87
CA SER A 64 9.56 -10.62 -5.81
C SER A 64 9.59 -11.43 -7.12
N PRO A 65 10.64 -12.23 -7.39
CA PRO A 65 10.68 -13.15 -8.52
C PRO A 65 9.50 -14.15 -8.57
N LEU A 66 8.86 -14.45 -7.43
CA LEU A 66 7.70 -15.33 -7.36
C LEU A 66 6.45 -14.68 -7.96
N HIS A 67 6.36 -13.35 -7.98
CA HIS A 67 5.26 -12.62 -8.60
C HIS A 67 5.19 -12.86 -10.12
N ALA A 68 6.35 -13.04 -10.77
CA ALA A 68 6.45 -13.29 -12.21
C ALA A 68 5.85 -14.65 -12.64
N ILE A 69 5.72 -15.60 -11.72
CA ILE A 69 5.04 -16.88 -11.98
C ILE A 69 3.53 -16.66 -12.14
N TYR A 70 2.97 -15.70 -11.40
CA TYR A 70 1.55 -15.36 -11.40
C TYR A 70 1.13 -14.56 -12.65
N LEU A 71 2.02 -13.72 -13.21
CA LEU A 71 1.72 -12.79 -14.31
C LEU A 71 1.89 -13.36 -15.74
N ARG A 72 2.08 -14.67 -15.93
CA ARG A 72 2.43 -15.30 -17.22
C ARG A 72 1.35 -15.26 -18.33
N ALA A 73 0.40 -14.32 -18.28
CA ALA A 73 -0.64 -14.15 -19.29
C ALA A 73 -0.35 -13.05 -20.33
N LEU A 74 0.73 -12.26 -20.18
CA LEU A 74 1.07 -11.16 -21.09
C LEU A 74 2.04 -11.59 -22.21
N GLY A 75 1.87 -11.00 -23.41
CA GLY A 75 2.79 -11.19 -24.54
C GLY A 75 4.19 -10.64 -24.27
N ASP A 76 5.18 -11.04 -25.07
CA ASP A 76 6.56 -10.62 -24.86
C ASP A 76 6.71 -9.09 -24.98
N HIS A 77 7.22 -8.45 -23.93
CA HIS A 77 7.31 -6.99 -23.82
C HIS A 77 5.98 -6.24 -24.04
N ALA A 78 4.84 -6.88 -23.76
CA ALA A 78 3.53 -6.24 -23.77
C ALA A 78 3.39 -5.32 -22.54
N HIS A 79 2.93 -4.08 -22.73
CA HIS A 79 2.73 -3.12 -21.64
C HIS A 79 1.24 -2.78 -21.51
N LEU A 80 0.73 -2.94 -20.30
CA LEU A 80 -0.60 -2.48 -19.91
C LEU A 80 -0.42 -1.31 -18.93
N GLY A 81 -0.88 -0.12 -19.28
CA GLY A 81 -0.71 1.06 -18.44
C GLY A 81 -1.47 0.96 -17.12
N GLY A 82 -1.04 1.71 -16.12
CA GLY A 82 -1.70 1.72 -14.80
C GLY A 82 -3.19 2.11 -14.88
N LEU A 83 -3.98 1.54 -13.96
CA LEU A 83 -5.45 1.62 -13.93
C LEU A 83 -6.17 1.14 -15.21
N SER A 84 -5.49 0.40 -16.09
CA SER A 84 -6.12 -0.10 -17.31
C SER A 84 -6.82 -1.43 -17.07
N SER A 85 -7.92 -1.68 -17.77
CA SER A 85 -8.69 -2.92 -17.63
C SER A 85 -8.74 -3.67 -18.96
N LEU A 86 -8.37 -4.95 -18.94
CA LEU A 86 -8.59 -5.86 -20.06
C LEU A 86 -9.98 -6.50 -19.96
N VAL A 87 -10.70 -6.53 -21.07
CA VAL A 87 -11.98 -7.24 -21.19
C VAL A 87 -11.69 -8.73 -21.42
N ARG A 88 -12.62 -9.61 -21.04
CA ARG A 88 -12.47 -11.07 -21.24
C ARG A 88 -12.11 -11.40 -22.69
N GLY A 89 -11.04 -12.17 -22.86
CA GLY A 89 -10.54 -12.61 -24.18
C GLY A 89 -9.65 -11.58 -24.89
N GLN A 90 -9.57 -10.34 -24.37
CA GLN A 90 -8.64 -9.34 -24.87
C GLN A 90 -7.21 -9.73 -24.51
N ARG A 91 -6.30 -9.64 -25.48
CA ARG A 91 -4.87 -9.88 -25.30
C ARG A 91 -4.11 -8.60 -25.65
N VAL A 92 -3.05 -8.33 -24.90
CA VAL A 92 -2.09 -7.27 -25.24
C VAL A 92 -1.01 -7.91 -26.10
N PRO A 93 -0.89 -7.55 -27.39
CA PRO A 93 0.14 -8.08 -28.26
C PRO A 93 1.54 -7.70 -27.78
N ALA A 94 2.53 -8.45 -28.27
CA ALA A 94 3.93 -8.20 -27.95
C ALA A 94 4.34 -6.79 -28.41
N ARG A 95 5.08 -6.07 -27.55
CA ARG A 95 5.60 -4.72 -27.83
C ARG A 95 4.54 -3.67 -28.15
N GLU A 96 3.35 -3.81 -27.58
CA GLU A 96 2.33 -2.77 -27.65
C GLU A 96 2.04 -2.20 -26.27
N LEU A 97 1.81 -0.89 -26.21
CA LEU A 97 1.28 -0.21 -25.04
C LEU A 97 -0.23 -0.05 -25.18
N TRP A 98 -0.97 -0.61 -24.23
CA TRP A 98 -2.41 -0.48 -24.12
C TRP A 98 -2.77 0.26 -22.84
N GLU A 99 -3.68 1.23 -22.91
CA GLU A 99 -4.12 2.00 -21.75
C GLU A 99 -5.63 2.25 -21.73
N GLY A 100 -6.18 2.47 -20.53
CA GLY A 100 -7.56 2.89 -20.32
C GLY A 100 -8.47 1.79 -19.74
N SER A 101 -9.69 2.19 -19.37
CA SER A 101 -10.74 1.28 -18.93
C SER A 101 -12.02 1.49 -19.74
N PRO A 102 -12.31 0.63 -20.74
CA PRO A 102 -11.51 -0.51 -21.21
C PRO A 102 -10.23 -0.09 -21.94
N SER A 103 -9.21 -0.95 -21.91
CA SER A 103 -7.91 -0.62 -22.48
C SER A 103 -7.93 -0.62 -24.01
N ARG A 104 -7.20 0.32 -24.60
CA ARG A 104 -7.06 0.50 -26.05
C ARG A 104 -5.59 0.63 -26.41
N PHE A 105 -5.23 0.22 -27.62
CA PHE A 105 -3.90 0.45 -28.18
C PHE A 105 -3.56 1.95 -28.19
N VAL A 106 -2.37 2.28 -27.70
CA VAL A 106 -1.83 3.64 -27.68
C VAL A 106 -0.71 3.78 -28.70
N LYS A 107 0.30 2.91 -28.63
CA LYS A 107 1.47 2.93 -29.51
C LYS A 107 2.21 1.60 -29.54
N HIS A 108 2.96 1.38 -30.60
CA HIS A 108 4.00 0.35 -30.64
C HIS A 108 5.21 0.80 -29.82
N LEU A 109 5.85 -0.15 -29.17
CA LEU A 109 7.05 0.02 -28.35
C LEU A 109 8.31 -0.34 -29.14
N ASP A 110 8.38 0.13 -30.38
CA ASP A 110 9.53 -0.08 -31.24
C ASP A 110 10.68 0.82 -30.79
N GLY A 111 11.83 0.23 -30.47
CA GLY A 111 13.04 0.98 -30.14
C GLY A 111 13.17 1.48 -28.69
N LEU A 112 12.37 0.98 -27.74
CA LEU A 112 12.65 1.21 -26.31
C LEU A 112 14.06 0.73 -25.98
N ASP A 113 14.82 1.62 -25.35
CA ASP A 113 16.25 1.50 -25.09
C ASP A 113 16.55 0.16 -24.38
N LYS A 114 17.15 -0.75 -25.14
CA LYS A 114 17.30 -2.16 -24.79
C LYS A 114 18.42 -2.32 -23.77
N LYS A 115 18.20 -1.87 -22.53
CA LYS A 115 19.03 -2.43 -21.46
C LYS A 115 18.74 -3.93 -21.42
N ALA A 116 19.73 -4.73 -21.78
CA ALA A 116 19.58 -6.17 -21.87
C ALA A 116 19.07 -6.72 -20.52
N ARG A 117 18.12 -7.64 -20.58
CA ARG A 117 17.70 -8.39 -19.38
C ARG A 117 18.92 -9.11 -18.83
N ILE A 118 19.19 -8.93 -17.55
CA ILE A 118 20.29 -9.62 -16.89
C ILE A 118 19.80 -11.03 -16.55
N HIS A 119 20.45 -12.03 -17.14
CA HIS A 119 20.20 -13.43 -16.79
C HIS A 119 21.10 -13.84 -15.64
N LEU A 120 20.50 -14.32 -14.55
CA LEU A 120 21.23 -14.81 -13.39
C LEU A 120 21.66 -16.27 -13.58
N SER A 121 22.80 -16.63 -13.00
CA SER A 121 23.14 -18.03 -12.78
C SER A 121 22.20 -18.64 -11.73
N ALA A 122 22.01 -19.96 -11.76
CA ALA A 122 21.14 -20.66 -10.81
C ALA A 122 21.49 -20.37 -9.34
N GLY A 123 22.79 -20.29 -9.01
CA GLY A 123 23.25 -19.94 -7.67
C GLY A 123 22.89 -18.51 -7.25
N LYS A 124 23.02 -17.53 -8.16
CA LYS A 124 22.60 -16.14 -7.87
C LYS A 124 21.08 -16.02 -7.73
N ALA A 125 20.32 -16.73 -8.56
CA ALA A 125 18.86 -16.77 -8.44
C ALA A 125 18.41 -17.39 -7.11
N ALA A 126 19.06 -18.46 -6.65
CA ALA A 126 18.77 -19.08 -5.35
C ALA A 126 19.14 -18.14 -4.19
N MET A 127 20.27 -17.43 -4.28
CA MET A 127 20.68 -16.42 -3.31
C MET A 127 19.66 -15.28 -3.24
N GLU A 128 19.21 -14.73 -4.37
CA GLU A 128 18.17 -13.70 -4.40
C GLU A 128 16.89 -14.20 -3.74
N LEU A 129 16.41 -15.40 -4.09
CA LEU A 129 15.22 -15.97 -3.47
C LEU A 129 15.37 -16.07 -1.94
N ALA A 130 16.54 -16.49 -1.46
CA ALA A 130 16.83 -16.54 -0.03
C ALA A 130 16.79 -15.13 0.59
N LEU A 131 17.38 -14.12 -0.06
CA LEU A 131 17.32 -12.74 0.40
C LEU A 131 15.88 -12.23 0.51
N PHE A 132 15.05 -12.39 -0.53
CA PHE A 132 13.63 -12.02 -0.46
C PHE A 132 12.89 -12.77 0.66
N PHE A 133 13.14 -14.07 0.83
CA PHE A 133 12.53 -14.86 1.89
C PHE A 133 12.93 -14.36 3.28
N PHE A 134 14.24 -14.28 3.59
CA PHE A 134 14.70 -13.82 4.90
C PHE A 134 14.36 -12.35 5.15
N GLY A 135 14.39 -11.51 4.11
CA GLY A 135 13.96 -10.12 4.17
C GLY A 135 12.50 -9.97 4.58
N SER A 136 11.59 -10.77 3.99
CA SER A 136 10.17 -10.77 4.38
C SER A 136 9.96 -11.20 5.84
N ASN A 137 10.69 -12.21 6.30
CA ASN A 137 10.63 -12.67 7.69
C ASN A 137 11.20 -11.62 8.66
N LEU A 138 12.27 -10.92 8.26
CA LEU A 138 12.86 -9.84 9.04
C LEU A 138 11.86 -8.70 9.24
N VAL A 139 11.12 -8.31 8.20
CA VAL A 139 10.04 -7.33 8.33
C VAL A 139 8.98 -7.81 9.32
N SER A 140 8.52 -9.06 9.22
CA SER A 140 7.57 -9.63 10.19
C SER A 140 8.08 -9.56 11.63
N VAL A 141 9.37 -9.85 11.85
CA VAL A 141 9.99 -9.74 13.19
C VAL A 141 10.00 -8.28 13.67
N VAL A 142 10.36 -7.31 12.83
CA VAL A 142 10.37 -5.88 13.19
C VAL A 142 8.98 -5.40 13.61
N PHE A 143 7.91 -5.86 12.95
CA PHE A 143 6.54 -5.51 13.33
C PHE A 143 6.00 -6.30 14.52
N PHE A 144 6.62 -7.42 14.87
CA PHE A 144 6.27 -8.23 16.04
C PHE A 144 6.97 -7.78 17.33
N LEU A 145 8.25 -7.38 17.25
CA LEU A 145 9.05 -6.98 18.43
C LEU A 145 8.42 -5.89 19.33
N PRO A 146 7.71 -4.87 18.81
CA PRO A 146 7.05 -3.84 19.62
C PRO A 146 6.02 -4.37 20.62
N VAL A 147 5.55 -5.61 20.45
CA VAL A 147 4.67 -6.28 21.41
C VAL A 147 5.36 -6.42 22.78
N PHE A 148 6.63 -6.81 22.82
CA PHE A 148 7.32 -7.08 24.10
C PHE A 148 7.44 -5.87 25.03
N PRO A 149 7.90 -4.68 24.60
CA PRO A 149 7.95 -3.51 25.47
C PRO A 149 6.59 -3.13 26.07
N SER A 150 5.50 -3.42 25.36
CA SER A 150 4.14 -3.12 25.80
C SER A 150 3.70 -4.04 26.95
N PHE A 151 3.96 -5.35 26.83
CA PHE A 151 3.70 -6.32 27.91
C PHE A 151 4.65 -6.11 29.09
N ILE A 152 5.95 -5.85 28.83
CA ILE A 152 6.92 -5.53 29.88
C ILE A 152 6.47 -4.31 30.70
N LEU A 153 5.91 -3.29 30.07
CA LEU A 153 5.38 -2.13 30.79
C LEU A 153 4.25 -2.52 31.74
N ILE A 154 3.31 -3.37 31.31
CA ILE A 154 2.19 -3.82 32.13
C ILE A 154 2.71 -4.66 33.31
N ASP A 155 3.57 -5.64 33.04
CA ASP A 155 4.17 -6.49 34.08
C ASP A 155 4.97 -5.67 35.09
N TRP A 156 5.69 -4.66 34.60
CA TRP A 156 6.45 -3.74 35.45
C TRP A 156 5.53 -2.91 36.35
N ILE A 157 4.43 -2.36 35.80
CA ILE A 157 3.45 -1.60 36.59
C ILE A 157 2.79 -2.51 37.63
N ASP A 158 2.35 -3.70 37.23
CA ASP A 158 1.69 -4.66 38.12
C ASP A 158 2.61 -5.04 39.28
N GLY A 159 3.82 -5.54 38.98
CA GLY A 159 4.74 -6.04 40.00
C GLY A 159 5.30 -4.99 40.96
N HIS A 160 5.30 -3.69 40.60
CA HIS A 160 5.83 -2.63 41.46
C HIS A 160 4.75 -1.86 42.23
N TRP A 161 3.53 -1.75 41.68
CA TRP A 161 2.54 -0.81 42.20
C TRP A 161 1.17 -1.41 42.50
N LEU A 162 0.74 -2.43 41.76
CA LEU A 162 -0.65 -2.91 41.82
C LEU A 162 -0.78 -4.28 42.49
N ASP A 163 0.20 -5.18 42.25
CA ASP A 163 0.26 -6.55 42.74
C ASP A 163 -1.03 -7.35 42.49
N LEU A 164 -1.69 -7.12 41.35
CA LEU A 164 -3.03 -7.65 41.07
C LEU A 164 -3.01 -9.17 40.98
N THR A 165 -1.95 -9.74 40.41
CA THR A 165 -1.77 -11.19 40.28
C THR A 165 -1.60 -11.92 41.61
N ALA A 166 -1.00 -11.28 42.62
CA ALA A 166 -0.83 -11.87 43.95
C ALA A 166 -1.94 -11.48 44.94
N SER A 167 -2.66 -10.40 44.67
CA SER A 167 -3.76 -9.91 45.51
C SER A 167 -5.02 -10.78 45.39
N SER A 168 -5.87 -10.75 46.42
CA SER A 168 -7.20 -11.41 46.42
C SER A 168 -8.30 -10.59 45.72
N VAL A 169 -7.91 -9.70 44.80
CA VAL A 169 -8.82 -8.80 44.09
C VAL A 169 -9.74 -9.61 43.16
N SER A 170 -10.99 -9.16 43.02
CA SER A 170 -11.94 -9.77 42.10
C SER A 170 -11.38 -9.79 40.67
N PRO A 171 -11.51 -10.90 39.92
CA PRO A 171 -11.05 -10.98 38.53
C PRO A 171 -11.62 -9.90 37.62
N ILE A 172 -12.87 -9.48 37.88
CA ILE A 172 -13.52 -8.40 37.11
C ILE A 172 -12.80 -7.06 37.34
N LEU A 173 -12.46 -6.76 38.61
CA LEU A 173 -11.76 -5.52 38.94
C LEU A 173 -10.33 -5.53 38.40
N ALA A 174 -9.63 -6.66 38.51
CA ALA A 174 -8.30 -6.83 37.92
C ALA A 174 -8.33 -6.58 36.40
N GLY A 175 -9.29 -7.20 35.68
CA GLY A 175 -9.47 -7.00 34.24
C GLY A 175 -9.76 -5.54 33.86
N LEU A 176 -10.55 -4.80 34.68
CA LEU A 176 -10.79 -3.37 34.45
C LEU A 176 -9.54 -2.53 34.66
N VAL A 177 -8.70 -2.86 35.64
CA VAL A 177 -7.43 -2.16 35.87
C VAL A 177 -6.43 -2.49 34.74
N TYR A 178 -6.33 -3.74 34.30
CA TYR A 178 -5.52 -4.15 33.15
C TYR A 178 -5.95 -3.42 31.88
N LEU A 179 -7.26 -3.23 31.65
CA LEU A 179 -7.75 -2.43 30.52
C LEU A 179 -7.29 -0.97 30.59
N LEU A 180 -7.30 -0.36 31.77
CA LEU A 180 -6.85 1.04 31.93
C LEU A 180 -5.35 1.19 31.69
N ILE A 181 -4.51 0.29 32.19
CA ILE A 181 -3.06 0.33 31.97
C ILE A 181 -2.65 -0.17 30.57
N ALA A 182 -3.52 -0.93 29.90
CA ALA A 182 -3.31 -1.31 28.50
C ALA A 182 -3.40 -0.11 27.53
N ILE A 183 -4.02 1.01 27.93
CA ILE A 183 -4.04 2.24 27.12
C ILE A 183 -2.62 2.81 26.94
N PRO A 184 -1.86 3.17 28.00
CA PRO A 184 -0.48 3.61 27.84
C PRO A 184 0.42 2.52 27.24
N ALA A 185 0.19 1.23 27.54
CA ALA A 185 0.92 0.14 26.89
C ALA A 185 0.68 0.08 25.38
N SER A 186 -0.56 0.27 24.93
CA SER A 186 -0.85 0.38 23.50
C SER A 186 -0.23 1.62 22.86
N ALA A 187 -0.09 2.72 23.58
CA ALA A 187 0.63 3.89 23.06
C ALA A 187 2.12 3.57 22.87
N VAL A 188 2.73 2.85 23.82
CA VAL A 188 4.09 2.32 23.67
C VAL A 188 4.20 1.40 22.47
N LEU A 189 3.27 0.45 22.29
CA LEU A 189 3.22 -0.42 21.11
C LEU A 189 3.31 0.38 19.82
N VAL A 190 2.38 1.33 19.63
CA VAL A 190 2.28 2.15 18.42
C VAL A 190 3.55 2.97 18.21
N LEU A 191 4.05 3.65 19.24
CA LEU A 191 5.25 4.48 19.15
C LEU A 191 6.48 3.64 18.82
N THR A 192 6.68 2.50 19.48
CA THR A 192 7.78 1.59 19.21
C THR A 192 7.69 1.02 17.80
N THR A 193 6.50 0.63 17.31
CA THR A 193 6.32 0.16 15.93
C THR A 193 6.66 1.25 14.92
N VAL A 194 6.18 2.49 15.12
CA VAL A 194 6.48 3.63 14.24
C VAL A 194 7.99 3.89 14.19
N LEU A 195 8.64 3.98 15.35
CA LEU A 195 10.07 4.27 15.43
C LEU A 195 10.94 3.14 14.90
N ALA A 196 10.60 1.88 15.20
CA ALA A 196 11.30 0.71 14.68
C ALA A 196 11.16 0.62 13.15
N SER A 197 9.96 0.86 12.62
CA SER A 197 9.70 0.87 11.17
C SER A 197 10.48 1.98 10.48
N ALA A 198 10.51 3.18 11.05
CA ALA A 198 11.29 4.30 10.51
C ALA A 198 12.79 4.01 10.57
N ALA A 199 13.31 3.54 11.71
CA ALA A 199 14.72 3.18 11.87
C ALA A 199 15.12 2.10 10.86
N PHE A 200 14.33 1.04 10.75
CA PHE A 200 14.57 -0.03 9.79
C PHE A 200 14.57 0.49 8.35
N ARG A 201 13.64 1.37 7.97
CA ARG A 201 13.63 2.03 6.67
C ARG A 201 14.93 2.79 6.40
N TRP A 202 15.41 3.60 7.35
CA TRP A 202 16.64 4.39 7.20
C TRP A 202 17.92 3.55 7.21
N ILE A 203 17.91 2.37 7.83
CA ILE A 203 19.03 1.43 7.85
C ILE A 203 19.11 0.65 6.52
N VAL A 204 17.97 0.21 6.00
CA VAL A 204 17.91 -0.70 4.86
C VAL A 204 17.89 0.03 3.53
N LEU A 205 17.23 1.19 3.45
CA LEU A 205 17.06 1.94 2.23
C LEU A 205 17.95 3.19 2.25
N PRO A 206 19.05 3.23 1.47
CA PRO A 206 19.77 4.48 1.26
C PRO A 206 18.88 5.48 0.56
N ARG A 207 19.22 6.78 0.68
CA ARG A 207 18.51 7.83 -0.07
C ARG A 207 18.57 7.52 -1.55
N LEU A 208 17.39 7.33 -2.14
CA LEU A 208 17.28 7.03 -3.57
C LEU A 208 17.37 8.33 -4.38
N GLU A 209 18.13 8.29 -5.47
CA GLU A 209 18.20 9.36 -6.48
C GLU A 209 17.41 8.95 -7.72
N ALA A 210 17.11 9.88 -8.62
CA ALA A 210 16.45 9.57 -9.89
C ALA A 210 17.38 8.74 -10.79
N GLY A 211 16.86 7.71 -11.45
CA GLY A 211 17.71 6.86 -12.28
C GLY A 211 17.10 5.52 -12.64
N SER A 212 17.94 4.59 -13.09
CA SER A 212 17.49 3.25 -13.50
C SER A 212 18.47 2.17 -13.09
N TRP A 213 17.99 1.20 -12.30
CA TRP A 213 18.77 0.11 -11.73
C TRP A 213 18.22 -1.24 -12.19
N SER A 214 19.06 -2.27 -12.22
CA SER A 214 18.60 -3.63 -12.44
C SER A 214 17.73 -4.09 -11.26
N ILE A 215 16.71 -4.92 -11.51
CA ILE A 215 15.93 -5.58 -10.46
C ILE A 215 16.78 -6.56 -9.62
N HIS A 216 17.94 -6.97 -10.13
CA HIS A 216 18.90 -7.84 -9.46
C HIS A 216 19.96 -7.05 -8.67
N SER A 217 19.74 -5.75 -8.46
CA SER A 217 20.66 -4.88 -7.74
C SER A 217 20.31 -4.81 -6.24
N PRO A 218 21.30 -4.55 -5.36
CA PRO A 218 21.04 -4.28 -3.96
C PRO A 218 20.12 -3.06 -3.75
N VAL A 219 20.13 -2.09 -4.67
CA VAL A 219 19.23 -0.93 -4.65
C VAL A 219 17.78 -1.37 -4.79
N TYR A 220 17.48 -2.27 -5.75
CA TYR A 220 16.14 -2.83 -5.90
C TYR A 220 15.71 -3.62 -4.67
N TYR A 221 16.59 -4.48 -4.14
CA TYR A 221 16.28 -5.27 -2.94
C TYR A 221 16.00 -4.38 -1.71
N GLY A 222 16.83 -3.35 -1.48
CA GLY A 222 16.60 -2.37 -0.42
C GLY A 222 15.28 -1.62 -0.61
N LYS A 223 14.97 -1.20 -1.85
CA LYS A 223 13.69 -0.56 -2.19
C LYS A 223 12.51 -1.49 -1.89
N TRP A 224 12.61 -2.74 -2.31
CA TRP A 224 11.58 -3.75 -2.08
C TRP A 224 11.35 -3.96 -0.58
N LEU A 225 12.41 -4.08 0.23
CA LEU A 225 12.29 -4.12 1.69
C LEU A 225 11.62 -2.86 2.24
N GLY A 226 12.01 -1.68 1.75
CA GLY A 226 11.37 -0.40 2.08
C GLY A 226 9.87 -0.40 1.80
N ASN A 227 9.45 -1.00 0.67
CA ASN A 227 8.04 -1.14 0.32
C ASN A 227 7.31 -2.08 1.29
N GLN A 228 7.93 -3.19 1.70
CA GLN A 228 7.34 -4.09 2.68
C GLN A 228 7.08 -3.40 4.02
N ILE A 229 7.94 -2.48 4.46
CA ILE A 229 7.70 -1.67 5.66
C ILE A 229 6.43 -0.82 5.50
N GLN A 230 6.26 -0.19 4.34
CA GLN A 230 5.09 0.66 4.08
C GLN A 230 3.79 -0.17 4.05
N GLU A 231 3.81 -1.33 3.39
CA GLU A 231 2.66 -2.25 3.34
C GLU A 231 2.35 -2.85 4.73
N SER A 232 3.36 -3.33 5.46
CA SER A 232 3.19 -3.87 6.81
C SER A 232 2.77 -2.80 7.83
N SER A 233 3.28 -1.57 7.72
CA SER A 233 2.82 -0.47 8.57
C SER A 233 1.39 -0.08 8.27
N LEU A 234 0.94 -0.09 7.02
CA LEU A 234 -0.48 0.10 6.71
C LEU A 234 -1.34 -0.99 7.34
N ALA A 235 -0.90 -2.26 7.33
CA ALA A 235 -1.65 -3.35 7.93
C ALA A 235 -1.72 -3.26 9.48
N VAL A 236 -0.58 -3.04 10.14
CA VAL A 236 -0.46 -3.06 11.61
C VAL A 236 -0.89 -1.72 12.22
N LEU A 237 -0.51 -0.60 11.61
CA LEU A 237 -0.79 0.75 12.07
C LEU A 237 -1.91 1.41 11.27
N HIS A 238 -2.87 0.65 10.73
CA HIS A 238 -3.97 1.19 9.91
C HIS A 238 -4.69 2.38 10.59
N GLY A 239 -4.81 2.38 11.92
CA GLY A 239 -5.42 3.49 12.67
C GLY A 239 -4.66 4.82 12.59
N LEU A 240 -3.35 4.79 12.32
CA LEU A 240 -2.49 5.96 12.11
C LEU A 240 -2.79 6.64 10.78
N TYR A 241 -3.20 5.88 9.76
CA TYR A 241 -3.57 6.39 8.46
C TYR A 241 -4.93 7.12 8.53
N ALA A 242 -5.17 8.05 7.63
CA ALA A 242 -6.34 8.95 7.68
C ALA A 242 -6.48 9.70 9.02
N THR A 243 -5.37 10.26 9.51
CA THR A 243 -5.31 11.11 10.71
C THR A 243 -4.43 12.34 10.47
N VAL A 244 -4.48 13.30 11.39
CA VAL A 244 -3.53 14.43 11.47
C VAL A 244 -2.08 14.00 11.71
N TYR A 245 -1.85 12.75 12.10
CA TYR A 245 -0.53 12.18 12.33
C TYR A 245 0.09 11.58 11.06
N ALA A 246 -0.71 11.17 10.07
CA ALA A 246 -0.22 10.56 8.84
C ALA A 246 0.82 11.42 8.09
N PRO A 247 0.67 12.75 7.92
CA PRO A 247 1.70 13.59 7.33
C PRO A 247 3.05 13.53 8.06
N TRP A 248 3.04 13.43 9.41
CA TRP A 248 4.25 13.30 10.21
C TRP A 248 4.92 11.94 10.00
N TRP A 249 4.13 10.88 9.89
CA TRP A 249 4.62 9.55 9.53
C TRP A 249 5.36 9.56 8.20
N TYR A 250 4.77 10.12 7.15
CA TYR A 250 5.44 10.22 5.84
C TYR A 250 6.69 11.12 5.86
N ARG A 251 6.70 12.20 6.65
CA ARG A 251 7.92 13.02 6.87
C ARG A 251 9.02 12.25 7.57
N LEU A 252 8.69 11.46 8.59
CA LEU A 252 9.63 10.61 9.30
C LEU A 252 10.26 9.57 8.36
N LEU A 253 9.48 9.07 7.39
CA LEU A 253 9.95 8.20 6.32
C LEU A 253 10.76 8.92 5.23
N GLY A 254 10.89 10.25 5.25
CA GLY A 254 11.73 11.01 4.31
C GLY A 254 10.97 11.86 3.28
N ALA A 255 9.63 11.76 3.21
CA ALA A 255 8.84 12.56 2.28
C ALA A 255 8.76 14.03 2.67
N ARG A 256 8.69 14.91 1.66
CA ARG A 256 8.53 16.35 1.86
C ARG A 256 7.05 16.70 1.82
N VAL A 257 6.39 16.70 2.98
CA VAL A 257 4.94 16.96 3.08
C VAL A 257 4.68 18.36 3.64
N GLY A 258 3.94 19.18 2.89
CA GLY A 258 3.52 20.52 3.25
C GLY A 258 2.69 20.58 4.54
N ARG A 259 2.57 21.78 5.10
CA ARG A 259 1.68 22.04 6.25
C ARG A 259 0.23 21.95 5.80
N GLY A 260 -0.64 21.42 6.67
CA GLY A 260 -2.08 21.34 6.43
C GLY A 260 -2.50 20.26 5.43
N THR A 261 -1.53 19.58 4.79
CA THR A 261 -1.79 18.43 3.93
C THR A 261 -2.45 17.30 4.72
N GLU A 262 -3.48 16.70 4.16
CA GLU A 262 -4.09 15.48 4.70
C GLU A 262 -3.75 14.29 3.80
N ILE A 263 -3.37 13.18 4.43
CA ILE A 263 -3.04 11.94 3.73
C ILE A 263 -3.84 10.82 4.39
N SER A 264 -4.68 10.18 3.61
CA SER A 264 -5.35 8.96 4.02
C SER A 264 -4.41 7.77 3.85
N THR A 265 -4.34 7.18 2.66
CA THR A 265 -3.47 6.03 2.37
C THR A 265 -2.82 6.20 1.01
N ALA A 266 -1.51 6.43 1.01
CA ALA A 266 -0.71 6.49 -0.22
C ALA A 266 0.10 5.19 -0.37
N LEU A 267 0.00 4.58 -1.56
CA LEU A 267 0.63 3.32 -1.96
C LEU A 267 1.74 3.57 -2.97
N GLY A 268 2.73 2.68 -3.05
CA GLY A 268 3.85 2.78 -4.01
C GLY A 268 4.78 3.98 -3.76
N VAL A 269 4.73 4.58 -2.57
CA VAL A 269 5.48 5.79 -2.27
C VAL A 269 6.98 5.50 -2.20
N VAL A 270 7.77 6.36 -2.84
CA VAL A 270 9.23 6.46 -2.64
C VAL A 270 9.49 7.74 -1.84
N PRO A 271 9.63 7.66 -0.49
CA PRO A 271 9.60 8.85 0.35
C PRO A 271 10.64 9.91 -0.03
N ASP A 272 11.89 9.55 -0.31
CA ASP A 272 12.95 10.52 -0.65
C ASP A 272 12.66 11.35 -1.91
N MET A 273 11.78 10.84 -2.77
CA MET A 273 11.41 11.41 -4.07
C MET A 273 10.02 12.00 -4.09
N LEU A 274 9.29 11.96 -2.97
CA LEU A 274 7.93 12.46 -2.88
C LEU A 274 7.90 13.85 -2.24
N THR A 275 7.35 14.81 -2.98
CA THR A 275 7.02 16.14 -2.48
C THR A 275 5.52 16.37 -2.61
N ILE A 276 4.87 16.76 -1.51
CA ILE A 276 3.46 17.16 -1.48
C ILE A 276 3.37 18.57 -0.94
N GLY A 277 2.71 19.45 -1.69
CA GLY A 277 2.47 20.85 -1.34
C GLY A 277 1.58 21.05 -0.12
N THR A 278 1.47 22.31 0.28
CA THR A 278 0.64 22.73 1.43
C THR A 278 -0.85 22.59 1.15
N ASP A 279 -1.62 22.23 2.18
CA ASP A 279 -3.08 22.09 2.14
C ASP A 279 -3.62 21.16 1.04
N SER A 280 -2.77 20.24 0.55
CA SER A 280 -3.14 19.22 -0.44
C SER A 280 -3.82 18.02 0.24
N PHE A 281 -4.58 17.25 -0.54
CA PHE A 281 -5.33 16.10 -0.01
C PHE A 281 -5.02 14.85 -0.82
N VAL A 282 -4.55 13.80 -0.15
CA VAL A 282 -4.32 12.48 -0.74
C VAL A 282 -5.33 11.51 -0.15
N ALA A 283 -6.28 11.07 -0.95
CA ALA A 283 -7.37 10.20 -0.50
C ALA A 283 -6.93 8.72 -0.38
N ASP A 284 -7.90 7.81 -0.26
CA ASP A 284 -7.66 6.40 0.04
C ASP A 284 -7.10 5.64 -1.16
N GLY A 285 -6.03 4.88 -0.94
CA GLY A 285 -5.44 3.97 -1.93
C GLY A 285 -4.88 4.69 -3.15
N VAL A 286 -4.47 5.95 -3.01
CA VAL A 286 -3.81 6.66 -4.10
C VAL A 286 -2.44 6.02 -4.35
N MET A 287 -2.22 5.58 -5.59
CA MET A 287 -0.92 5.05 -6.01
C MET A 287 -0.04 6.23 -6.44
N LEU A 288 0.99 6.52 -5.66
CA LEU A 288 1.67 7.82 -5.66
C LEU A 288 3.18 7.67 -5.87
N GLY A 289 3.61 7.82 -7.12
CA GLY A 289 5.02 7.76 -7.50
C GLY A 289 5.59 6.34 -7.50
N ASP A 290 4.74 5.35 -7.83
CA ASP A 290 5.14 3.95 -7.95
C ASP A 290 6.19 3.78 -9.05
N GLU A 291 7.16 2.90 -8.83
CA GLU A 291 8.26 2.70 -9.75
C GLU A 291 7.80 2.13 -11.09
N ARG A 292 8.57 2.43 -12.13
CA ARG A 292 8.43 1.75 -13.41
C ARG A 292 9.36 0.55 -13.46
N ILE A 293 8.80 -0.66 -13.50
CA ILE A 293 9.56 -1.89 -13.71
C ILE A 293 9.27 -2.44 -15.09
N GLU A 294 10.27 -2.36 -15.98
CA GLU A 294 10.16 -2.82 -17.36
C GLU A 294 11.44 -3.55 -17.76
N GLY A 295 11.30 -4.72 -18.40
CA GLY A 295 12.45 -5.42 -18.99
C GLY A 295 13.57 -5.81 -18.02
N GLY A 296 13.27 -6.01 -16.73
CA GLY A 296 14.29 -6.32 -15.71
C GLY A 296 15.01 -5.10 -15.12
N TRP A 297 14.48 -3.90 -15.39
CA TRP A 297 15.00 -2.64 -14.87
C TRP A 297 13.91 -1.90 -14.11
N MET A 298 14.29 -1.33 -12.98
CA MET A 298 13.50 -0.40 -12.19
C MET A 298 13.96 1.02 -12.52
N THR A 299 13.05 1.87 -12.96
CA THR A 299 13.25 3.31 -13.16
C THR A 299 12.49 4.07 -12.08
N LEU A 300 13.14 5.09 -11.50
CA LEU A 300 12.57 5.95 -10.48
C LEU A 300 12.72 7.42 -10.88
N GLN A 301 11.66 8.18 -10.70
CA GLN A 301 11.63 9.62 -10.90
C GLN A 301 10.93 10.37 -9.76
N PRO A 302 11.38 11.59 -9.41
CA PRO A 302 10.72 12.41 -8.40
C PRO A 302 9.25 12.70 -8.74
N THR A 303 8.39 12.65 -7.73
CA THR A 303 6.96 12.96 -7.88
C THR A 303 6.63 14.19 -7.02
N VAL A 304 6.03 15.20 -7.65
CA VAL A 304 5.73 16.48 -7.02
C VAL A 304 4.25 16.77 -7.15
N ILE A 305 3.59 16.99 -6.02
CA ILE A 305 2.20 17.43 -5.94
C ILE A 305 2.18 18.89 -5.50
N GLY A 306 1.55 19.76 -6.28
CA GLY A 306 1.38 21.17 -5.96
C GLY A 306 0.54 21.43 -4.70
N ASN A 307 0.43 22.70 -4.33
CA ASN A 307 -0.36 23.19 -3.20
C ASN A 307 -1.86 23.10 -3.49
N ARG A 308 -2.66 22.80 -2.46
CA ARG A 308 -4.12 22.70 -2.54
C ARG A 308 -4.64 21.73 -3.61
N SER A 309 -3.79 20.82 -4.07
CA SER A 309 -4.16 19.81 -5.05
C SER A 309 -4.80 18.61 -4.36
N PHE A 310 -5.80 18.02 -5.01
CA PHE A 310 -6.62 16.92 -4.49
C PHE A 310 -6.44 15.68 -5.35
N LEU A 311 -6.08 14.55 -4.72
CA LEU A 311 -6.00 13.24 -5.34
C LEU A 311 -7.12 12.36 -4.80
N GLY A 312 -8.08 12.01 -5.66
CA GLY A 312 -9.23 11.19 -5.30
C GLY A 312 -8.90 9.71 -5.04
N ASN A 313 -9.83 9.00 -4.40
CA ASN A 313 -9.64 7.60 -4.00
C ASN A 313 -9.19 6.73 -5.17
N GLY A 314 -8.12 5.96 -5.01
CA GLY A 314 -7.59 5.08 -6.05
C GLY A 314 -7.03 5.80 -7.28
N ALA A 315 -6.76 7.11 -7.21
CA ALA A 315 -6.08 7.82 -8.28
C ALA A 315 -4.67 7.24 -8.49
N PHE A 316 -4.20 7.27 -9.75
CA PHE A 316 -2.87 6.80 -10.12
C PHE A 316 -2.01 7.95 -10.62
N VAL A 317 -0.94 8.20 -9.88
CA VAL A 317 0.09 9.20 -10.16
C VAL A 317 1.40 8.45 -10.46
N PRO A 318 1.81 8.31 -11.73
CA PRO A 318 3.08 7.71 -12.09
C PRO A 318 4.28 8.48 -11.49
N ASP A 319 5.42 7.80 -11.37
CA ASP A 319 6.69 8.48 -11.10
C ASP A 319 7.00 9.57 -12.14
N GLY A 320 7.70 10.63 -11.73
CA GLY A 320 8.01 11.77 -12.62
C GLY A 320 6.85 12.75 -12.82
N SER A 321 5.68 12.48 -12.25
CA SER A 321 4.53 13.40 -12.34
C SER A 321 4.80 14.68 -11.54
N VAL A 322 4.54 15.82 -12.16
CA VAL A 322 4.61 17.15 -11.53
C VAL A 322 3.25 17.81 -11.68
N LEU A 323 2.43 17.71 -10.63
CA LEU A 323 1.10 18.30 -10.60
C LEU A 323 1.21 19.78 -10.18
N PRO A 324 0.64 20.71 -10.96
CA PRO A 324 0.48 22.10 -10.55
C PRO A 324 -0.39 22.26 -9.29
N ASP A 325 -0.45 23.50 -8.80
CA ASP A 325 -1.30 23.91 -7.69
C ASP A 325 -2.79 23.85 -8.07
N ASP A 326 -3.67 23.64 -7.09
CA ASP A 326 -5.13 23.63 -7.23
C ASP A 326 -5.68 22.59 -8.22
N VAL A 327 -4.92 21.53 -8.52
CA VAL A 327 -5.36 20.46 -9.44
C VAL A 327 -6.21 19.43 -8.71
N LEU A 328 -7.32 19.02 -9.31
CA LEU A 328 -8.16 17.92 -8.83
C LEU A 328 -8.02 16.71 -9.76
N ILE A 329 -7.60 15.58 -9.22
CA ILE A 329 -7.63 14.27 -9.87
C ILE A 329 -8.78 13.45 -9.28
N GLY A 330 -9.70 13.02 -10.12
CA GLY A 330 -10.89 12.28 -9.70
C GLY A 330 -10.59 10.89 -9.12
N VAL A 331 -11.62 10.30 -8.52
CA VAL A 331 -11.60 8.91 -8.03
C VAL A 331 -11.28 7.97 -9.20
N GLN A 332 -10.40 6.98 -8.97
CA GLN A 332 -9.94 6.00 -9.96
C GLN A 332 -9.50 6.61 -11.30
N SER A 333 -8.89 7.79 -11.24
CA SER A 333 -8.44 8.53 -12.42
C SER A 333 -6.92 8.49 -12.53
N LYS A 334 -6.43 8.46 -13.78
CA LYS A 334 -5.00 8.56 -14.07
C LYS A 334 -4.62 10.03 -14.24
N VAL A 335 -3.43 10.42 -13.78
CA VAL A 335 -2.89 11.77 -14.02
C VAL A 335 -2.51 11.94 -15.50
N PRO A 336 -2.79 13.10 -16.13
CA PRO A 336 -2.31 13.40 -17.48
C PRO A 336 -0.79 13.50 -17.55
N GLU A 337 -0.25 13.58 -18.77
CA GLU A 337 1.14 14.00 -18.96
C GLU A 337 1.36 15.42 -18.44
N ASN A 338 2.54 15.69 -17.85
CA ASN A 338 2.87 16.98 -17.23
C ASN A 338 2.58 18.18 -18.13
N ALA A 339 2.87 18.09 -19.44
CA ALA A 339 2.65 19.16 -20.40
C ALA A 339 1.18 19.54 -20.65
N ARG A 340 0.24 18.66 -20.25
CA ARG A 340 -1.20 18.89 -20.42
C ARG A 340 -1.87 19.51 -19.19
N MET A 341 -1.18 19.53 -18.04
CA MET A 341 -1.76 19.98 -16.78
C MET A 341 -1.46 21.46 -16.53
N ASN A 342 -2.51 22.20 -16.16
CA ASN A 342 -2.43 23.57 -15.66
C ASN A 342 -2.99 23.66 -14.24
N SER A 343 -2.65 24.74 -13.55
CA SER A 343 -3.18 25.01 -12.21
C SER A 343 -4.70 25.23 -12.26
N GLY A 344 -5.42 24.66 -11.29
CA GLY A 344 -6.88 24.71 -11.23
C GLY A 344 -7.61 23.66 -12.07
N ASP A 345 -6.88 22.86 -12.87
CA ASP A 345 -7.51 21.85 -13.72
C ASP A 345 -8.18 20.74 -12.89
N THR A 346 -9.27 20.21 -13.43
CA THR A 346 -9.93 19.01 -12.91
C THR A 346 -9.88 17.90 -13.94
N TRP A 347 -9.37 16.73 -13.57
CA TRP A 347 -9.20 15.57 -14.44
C TRP A 347 -9.90 14.34 -13.89
N VAL A 348 -10.56 13.59 -14.78
CA VAL A 348 -11.24 12.34 -14.43
C VAL A 348 -10.98 11.25 -15.47
N GLY A 349 -11.10 9.99 -15.04
CA GLY A 349 -11.07 8.82 -15.91
C GLY A 349 -9.68 8.29 -16.26
N ASN A 350 -9.70 7.21 -17.03
CA ASN A 350 -8.53 6.60 -17.65
C ASN A 350 -8.93 6.09 -19.05
N PRO A 351 -8.57 6.78 -20.15
CA PRO A 351 -7.64 7.91 -20.22
C PRO A 351 -8.14 9.19 -19.54
N PRO A 352 -7.23 10.11 -19.15
CA PRO A 352 -7.61 11.34 -18.45
C PRO A 352 -8.38 12.31 -19.34
N ILE A 353 -9.54 12.77 -18.86
CA ILE A 353 -10.44 13.74 -19.49
C ILE A 353 -10.52 14.98 -18.60
N ILE A 354 -10.36 16.16 -19.18
CA ILE A 354 -10.50 17.43 -18.46
C ILE A 354 -11.97 17.77 -18.26
N LEU A 355 -12.33 18.25 -17.07
CA LEU A 355 -13.62 18.85 -16.76
C LEU A 355 -13.46 20.38 -16.78
N PRO A 356 -13.78 21.05 -17.89
CA PRO A 356 -13.48 22.47 -18.08
C PRO A 356 -14.33 23.40 -17.19
N SER A 357 -15.43 22.89 -16.65
CA SER A 357 -16.30 23.65 -15.77
C SER A 357 -16.75 22.75 -14.63
N ARG A 358 -16.21 23.01 -13.45
CA ARG A 358 -16.68 22.42 -12.21
C ARG A 358 -17.54 23.46 -11.50
N GLU A 359 -18.74 23.08 -11.10
CA GLU A 359 -19.55 23.90 -10.20
C GLU A 359 -18.84 23.95 -8.84
N MET A 360 -18.36 25.14 -8.47
CA MET A 360 -17.75 25.36 -7.17
C MET A 360 -18.80 25.96 -6.26
N VAL A 361 -19.19 25.22 -5.23
CA VAL A 361 -20.06 25.75 -4.17
C VAL A 361 -19.22 26.70 -3.32
N ALA A 362 -19.35 28.00 -3.61
CA ALA A 362 -18.66 29.07 -2.89
C ALA A 362 -19.46 29.51 -1.64
N GLY A 363 -18.82 30.30 -0.77
CA GLY A 363 -19.48 30.90 0.41
C GLY A 363 -19.19 30.21 1.74
N PHE A 364 -18.31 29.21 1.76
CA PHE A 364 -17.81 28.62 3.00
C PHE A 364 -16.56 29.36 3.49
N ASP A 365 -16.54 29.71 4.77
CA ASP A 365 -15.37 30.33 5.40
C ASP A 365 -14.19 29.35 5.39
N ALA A 366 -13.02 29.80 4.93
CA ALA A 366 -11.77 29.04 4.95
C ALA A 366 -11.39 28.56 6.36
N SER A 367 -11.87 29.25 7.41
CA SER A 367 -11.70 28.84 8.81
C SER A 367 -12.42 27.53 9.16
N LEU A 368 -13.39 27.11 8.35
CA LEU A 368 -14.13 25.84 8.49
C LEU A 368 -13.52 24.70 7.68
N THR A 369 -12.68 25.00 6.69
CA THR A 369 -12.06 24.02 5.78
C THR A 369 -10.56 23.94 5.99
N PHE A 370 -9.78 24.85 5.40
CA PHE A 370 -8.31 24.79 5.36
C PHE A 370 -7.65 25.28 6.65
N HIS A 371 -8.24 26.28 7.30
CA HIS A 371 -7.64 26.98 8.45
C HIS A 371 -8.44 26.81 9.76
N PRO A 372 -8.72 25.58 10.23
CA PRO A 372 -9.43 25.39 11.49
C PRO A 372 -8.63 25.93 12.67
N SER A 373 -9.33 26.46 13.67
CA SER A 373 -8.73 26.95 14.91
C SER A 373 -7.87 25.89 15.59
N TRP A 374 -6.85 26.33 16.33
CA TRP A 374 -5.95 25.43 17.07
C TRP A 374 -6.71 24.50 18.02
N ARG A 375 -7.81 24.99 18.63
CA ARG A 375 -8.68 24.19 19.51
C ARG A 375 -9.32 23.01 18.78
N ARG A 376 -9.84 23.24 17.56
CA ARG A 376 -10.41 22.16 16.73
C ARG A 376 -9.34 21.17 16.29
N ARG A 377 -8.15 21.65 15.92
CA ARG A 377 -7.02 20.78 15.56
C ARG A 377 -6.58 19.91 16.73
N MET A 378 -6.51 20.46 17.95
CA MET A 378 -6.20 19.69 19.15
C MET A 378 -7.29 18.67 19.49
N ALA A 379 -8.57 19.07 19.43
CA ALA A 379 -9.68 18.15 19.67
C ALA A 379 -9.65 16.96 18.69
N ARG A 380 -9.42 17.23 17.39
CA ARG A 380 -9.24 16.19 16.36
C ARG A 380 -8.06 15.28 16.69
N GLY A 381 -6.91 15.85 17.05
CA GLY A 381 -5.73 15.08 17.45
C GLY A 381 -5.99 14.15 18.64
N ILE A 382 -6.66 14.63 19.69
CA ILE A 382 -7.01 13.79 20.85
C ILE A 382 -7.93 12.64 20.44
N VAL A 383 -9.00 12.92 19.68
CA VAL A 383 -9.96 11.90 19.24
C VAL A 383 -9.28 10.85 18.35
N GLU A 384 -8.45 11.29 17.40
CA GLU A 384 -7.71 10.39 16.52
C GLU A 384 -6.62 9.60 17.29
N GLY A 385 -5.96 10.21 18.26
CA GLY A 385 -5.01 9.54 19.15
C GLY A 385 -5.67 8.42 19.97
N LEU A 386 -6.85 8.70 20.53
CA LEU A 386 -7.64 7.67 21.20
C LEU A 386 -8.08 6.57 20.22
N ARG A 387 -8.48 6.93 18.99
CA ARG A 387 -8.85 5.96 17.95
C ARG A 387 -7.70 5.02 17.59
N ILE A 388 -6.46 5.49 17.67
CA ILE A 388 -5.25 4.69 17.41
C ILE A 388 -4.99 3.71 18.56
N VAL A 389 -5.09 4.16 19.81
CA VAL A 389 -4.62 3.41 20.98
C VAL A 389 -5.71 2.51 21.59
N MET A 390 -6.96 2.95 21.60
CA MET A 390 -8.05 2.23 22.29
C MET A 390 -8.28 0.80 21.74
N PRO A 391 -8.31 0.54 20.42
CA PRO A 391 -8.55 -0.82 19.92
C PRO A 391 -7.48 -1.82 20.38
N MET A 392 -6.21 -1.42 20.33
CA MET A 392 -5.09 -2.29 20.73
C MET A 392 -5.01 -2.45 22.25
N SER A 393 -5.44 -1.46 23.04
CA SER A 393 -5.56 -1.60 24.50
C SER A 393 -6.49 -2.74 24.91
N VAL A 394 -7.61 -2.92 24.19
CA VAL A 394 -8.54 -4.03 24.45
C VAL A 394 -7.88 -5.38 24.13
N VAL A 395 -7.16 -5.47 23.01
CA VAL A 395 -6.45 -6.70 22.62
C VAL A 395 -5.37 -7.07 23.64
N ILE A 396 -4.59 -6.08 24.10
CA ILE A 396 -3.55 -6.30 25.11
C ILE A 396 -4.18 -6.71 26.45
N ALA A 397 -5.26 -6.05 26.86
CA ALA A 397 -5.94 -6.33 28.12
C ALA A 397 -6.53 -7.74 28.18
N VAL A 398 -7.00 -8.30 27.06
CA VAL A 398 -7.49 -9.69 26.98
C VAL A 398 -6.36 -10.71 27.23
N GLY A 399 -5.10 -10.30 27.06
CA GLY A 399 -3.94 -11.14 27.38
C GLY A 399 -3.66 -11.30 28.88
N TYR A 400 -4.32 -10.53 29.74
CA TYR A 400 -4.25 -10.56 31.20
C TYR A 400 -5.62 -10.94 31.78
#